data_AF-A0A932EF38-F1
#
_entry.id   AF-A0A932EF38-F1
#
_cell.length_a   1.000
_cell.length_b   1.000
_cell.length_c   1.000
_cell.angle_alpha   90.00
_cell.angle_beta   90.00
_cell.angle_gamma   90.00
#
_symmetry.space_group_name_H-M   'P 1'
#
loop_
_entity.id
_entity.type
_entity.pdbx_description
1 polymer ?
#
loop_
_entity_poly.entity_id
_entity_poly.type
_entity_poly.pdbx_seq_one_letter_code
_entity_poly.pdbx_strand_id
1 'polypeptide(L)'
;MKLVYTKHAEEKFSEVAKHGFLITKRKIRQVIKNPKWRGSTKYNQETALDLVGEKHILRIVLDRKGGIIKVVTFHIGKRGRYESTL
;
A
#
# COMPACT_ATOMS: atom_id res chain seq x y z
N MET A 1 -2.59 6.65 -16.14
CA MET A 1 -1.69 6.22 -15.05
C MET A 1 -1.31 4.76 -15.24
N LYS A 2 -0.04 4.46 -15.52
CA LYS A 2 0.47 3.10 -15.67
C LYS A 2 0.95 2.60 -14.31
N LEU A 3 0.38 1.49 -13.84
CA LEU A 3 0.80 0.81 -12.61
C LEU A 3 1.58 -0.44 -12.97
N VAL A 4 2.72 -0.65 -12.30
CA VAL A 4 3.48 -1.89 -12.38
C VAL A 4 3.76 -2.40 -10.98
N TYR A 5 3.82 -3.71 -10.82
CA TYR A 5 4.07 -4.37 -9.54
C TYR A 5 5.42 -5.06 -9.63
N THR A 6 6.22 -4.95 -8.58
CA THR A 6 7.41 -5.81 -8.45
C THR A 6 6.98 -7.25 -8.17
N LYS A 7 7.88 -8.22 -8.39
CA LYS A 7 7.66 -9.62 -7.98
C LYS A 7 7.26 -9.71 -6.51
N HIS A 8 7.96 -8.95 -5.65
CA HIS A 8 7.68 -8.89 -4.23
C HIS A 8 6.26 -8.37 -3.93
N ALA A 9 5.80 -7.31 -4.61
CA ALA A 9 4.43 -6.82 -4.44
C ALA A 9 3.37 -7.81 -4.94
N GLU A 10 3.65 -8.57 -6.01
CA GLU A 10 2.74 -9.62 -6.48
C GLU A 10 2.61 -10.76 -5.45
N GLU A 11 3.71 -11.18 -4.83
CA GLU A 11 3.71 -12.21 -3.77
C GLU A 11 2.90 -11.78 -2.54
N LYS A 12 2.89 -10.48 -2.22
CA LYS A 12 2.15 -9.94 -1.08
C LYS A 12 0.65 -10.18 -1.14
N PHE A 13 0.05 -10.30 -2.33
CA PHE A 13 -1.39 -10.57 -2.45
C PHE A 13 -1.76 -11.90 -1.80
N SER A 14 -1.01 -12.96 -2.09
CA SER A 14 -1.22 -14.28 -1.50
C SER A 14 -0.86 -14.30 -0.02
N GLU A 15 0.18 -13.57 0.38
CA GLU A 15 0.59 -13.48 1.79
C GLU A 15 -0.49 -12.85 2.67
N VAL A 16 -1.02 -11.68 2.30
CA VAL A 16 -2.06 -11.03 3.11
C VAL A 16 -3.39 -11.79 3.08
N ALA A 17 -3.68 -12.50 1.98
CA ALA A 17 -4.86 -13.35 1.87
C ALA A 17 -4.82 -14.52 2.87
N LYS A 18 -3.65 -15.14 3.09
CA LYS A 18 -3.47 -16.18 4.14
C LYS A 18 -3.77 -15.66 5.55
N HIS A 19 -3.68 -14.35 5.77
CA HIS A 19 -4.02 -13.69 7.02
C HIS A 19 -5.45 -13.12 7.04
N GLY A 20 -6.29 -13.48 6.07
CA GLY A 20 -7.70 -13.08 6.01
C GLY A 20 -7.97 -11.73 5.34
N PHE A 21 -6.97 -11.09 4.72
CA PHE A 21 -7.13 -9.81 4.04
C PHE A 21 -7.17 -9.98 2.52
N LEU A 22 -8.35 -9.85 1.92
CA LEU A 22 -8.53 -9.91 0.47
C LEU A 22 -8.24 -8.54 -0.16
N ILE A 23 -6.99 -8.31 -0.53
CA ILE A 23 -6.56 -7.10 -1.25
C ILE A 23 -6.52 -7.39 -2.75
N THR A 24 -7.10 -6.50 -3.56
CA THR A 24 -7.11 -6.62 -5.02
C THR A 24 -6.26 -5.55 -5.67
N LYS A 25 -5.77 -5.79 -6.90
CA LYS A 25 -5.12 -4.74 -7.72
C LYS A 25 -6.00 -3.51 -7.89
N ARG A 26 -7.33 -3.69 -7.95
CA ARG A 26 -8.31 -2.59 -7.97
C ARG A 26 -8.25 -1.76 -6.69
N LYS A 27 -8.26 -2.39 -5.50
CA LYS A 27 -8.13 -1.68 -4.22
C LYS A 27 -6.79 -0.93 -4.13
N ILE A 28 -5.68 -1.57 -4.49
CA ILE A 28 -4.36 -0.91 -4.56
C ILE A 28 -4.41 0.35 -5.44
N ARG A 29 -4.98 0.24 -6.64
CA ARG A 29 -5.13 1.37 -7.57
C ARG A 29 -5.99 2.49 -6.97
N GLN A 30 -7.09 2.16 -6.29
CA GLN A 30 -7.94 3.16 -5.64
C GLN A 30 -7.18 3.90 -4.54
N VAL A 31 -6.48 3.18 -3.67
CA VAL A 31 -5.68 3.78 -2.58
C VAL A 31 -4.57 4.67 -3.12
N ILE A 32 -3.90 4.28 -4.20
CA ILE A 32 -2.85 5.13 -4.79
C ILE A 32 -3.43 6.42 -5.42
N LYS A 33 -4.64 6.34 -6.00
CA LYS A 33 -5.29 7.50 -6.62
C LYS A 33 -5.83 8.48 -5.58
N ASN A 34 -6.54 7.96 -4.59
CA ASN A 34 -7.18 8.73 -3.54
C ASN A 34 -6.86 8.12 -2.18
N PRO A 35 -5.61 8.28 -1.70
CA PRO A 35 -5.23 7.74 -0.41
C PRO A 35 -5.93 8.52 0.70
N LYS A 36 -6.30 7.82 1.76
CA LYS A 36 -6.78 8.50 2.97
C LYS A 36 -5.64 9.28 3.63
N TRP A 37 -4.42 8.72 3.59
CA TRP A 37 -3.22 9.41 4.03
C TRP A 37 -2.03 9.16 3.12
N ARG A 38 -1.16 10.15 3.01
CA ARG A 38 0.13 10.06 2.33
C ARG A 38 1.23 10.14 3.38
N GLY A 39 2.34 9.47 3.12
CA GLY A 39 3.51 9.59 3.97
C GLY A 39 4.75 9.14 3.22
N SER A 40 5.85 8.98 3.94
CA SER A 40 7.08 8.41 3.38
C SER A 40 7.64 7.31 4.28
N THR A 41 8.54 6.50 3.73
CA THR A 41 9.37 5.58 4.52
C THR A 41 10.56 6.34 5.11
N LYS A 42 11.30 5.71 6.04
CA LYS A 42 12.58 6.25 6.54
C LYS A 42 13.64 6.50 5.46
N TYR A 43 13.48 5.89 4.28
CA TYR A 43 14.33 6.08 3.10
C TYR A 43 13.69 7.02 2.07
N ASN A 44 12.75 7.86 2.50
CA ASN A 44 12.05 8.86 1.70
C ASN A 44 11.26 8.30 0.50
N GLN A 45 10.84 7.04 0.55
CA GLN A 45 9.97 6.47 -0.49
C GLN A 45 8.51 6.84 -0.21
N GLU A 46 7.77 7.21 -1.25
CA GLU A 46 6.36 7.59 -1.12
C GLU A 46 5.52 6.42 -0.62
N THR A 47 4.55 6.72 0.24
CA THR A 47 3.56 5.76 0.72
C THR A 47 2.15 6.30 0.62
N ALA A 48 1.22 5.41 0.29
CA ALA A 48 -0.21 5.64 0.26
C ALA A 48 -0.87 4.70 1.27
N LEU A 49 -1.71 5.25 2.15
CA LEU A 49 -2.34 4.53 3.24
C LEU A 49 -3.85 4.66 3.15
N ASP A 50 -4.53 3.57 3.47
CA ASP A 50 -5.99 3.54 3.60
C ASP A 50 -6.42 2.49 4.62
N LEU A 51 -7.64 2.62 5.14
CA LEU A 51 -8.21 1.68 6.08
C LEU A 51 -8.60 0.36 5.40
N VAL A 52 -8.44 -0.72 6.16
CA VAL A 52 -8.96 -2.05 5.85
C VAL A 52 -9.73 -2.54 7.08
N GLY A 53 -11.04 -2.30 7.08
CA GLY A 53 -11.87 -2.45 8.27
C GLY A 53 -11.56 -1.40 9.33
N GLU A 54 -11.93 -1.68 10.58
CA GLU A 54 -11.88 -0.69 11.67
C GLU A 54 -10.49 -0.56 12.30
N LYS A 55 -9.75 -1.68 12.38
CA LYS A 55 -8.53 -1.80 13.19
C LYS A 55 -7.25 -1.90 12.37
N HIS A 56 -7.34 -2.00 11.05
CA HIS A 56 -6.19 -2.21 10.19
C HIS A 56 -6.03 -1.14 9.11
N ILE A 57 -4.79 -0.96 8.69
CA ILE A 57 -4.38 -0.05 7.63
C ILE A 57 -3.63 -0.86 6.57
N LEU A 58 -3.97 -0.62 5.32
CA LEU A 58 -3.17 -0.99 4.17
C LEU A 58 -2.16 0.13 3.90
N ARG A 59 -0.88 -0.20 4.02
CA ARG A 59 0.22 0.69 3.66
C ARG A 59 0.84 0.19 2.36
N ILE A 60 0.92 1.06 1.38
CA ILE A 60 1.47 0.78 0.05
C ILE A 60 2.73 1.64 -0.12
N VAL A 61 3.85 1.01 -0.47
CA VAL A 61 5.09 1.72 -0.81
C VAL A 61 5.20 1.80 -2.33
N LEU A 62 5.44 3.00 -2.84
CA LEU A 62 5.51 3.27 -4.25
C LEU A 62 6.72 4.12 -4.64
N ASP A 63 7.14 3.93 -5.88
CA ASP A 63 8.13 4.76 -6.56
C ASP A 63 7.51 5.31 -7.84
N ARG A 64 7.74 6.59 -8.12
CA ARG A 64 7.23 7.28 -9.31
C ARG A 64 8.40 7.65 -10.21
N LYS A 65 8.46 7.08 -11.41
CA LYS A 65 9.44 7.45 -12.44
C LYS A 65 8.79 7.50 -13.80
N GLY A 66 8.98 8.61 -14.53
CA GLY A 66 8.57 8.76 -15.92
C GLY A 66 7.07 8.47 -16.16
N GLY A 67 6.18 8.91 -15.26
CA GLY A 67 4.74 8.67 -15.37
C GLY A 67 4.27 7.25 -15.04
N ILE A 68 5.18 6.35 -14.64
CA ILE A 68 4.89 5.02 -14.14
C ILE A 68 4.91 5.03 -12.62
N ILE A 69 3.90 4.42 -12.00
CA ILE A 69 3.89 4.16 -10.56
C ILE A 69 4.24 2.69 -10.36
N LYS A 70 5.39 2.45 -9.73
CA LYS A 70 5.84 1.12 -9.34
C LYS A 70 5.41 0.85 -7.91
N VAL A 71 4.55 -0.15 -7.73
CA VAL A 71 4.22 -0.69 -6.41
C VAL A 71 5.37 -1.58 -5.97
N VAL A 72 6.14 -1.11 -4.98
CA VAL A 72 7.34 -1.80 -4.50
C VAL A 72 6.95 -2.93 -3.55
N THR A 73 6.06 -2.64 -2.60
CA THR A 73 5.50 -3.59 -1.65
C THR A 73 4.22 -3.01 -1.02
N PHE A 74 3.46 -3.85 -0.32
CA PHE A 74 2.39 -3.41 0.56
C PHE A 74 2.22 -4.40 1.71
N HIS A 75 1.64 -3.93 2.81
CA HIS A 75 1.34 -4.77 3.96
C HIS A 75 0.17 -4.21 4.75
N ILE A 76 -0.42 -5.07 5.58
CA ILE A 76 -1.43 -4.70 6.55
C ILE A 76 -0.74 -4.46 7.90
N GLY A 77 -1.12 -3.39 8.59
CA GLY A 77 -0.72 -3.19 9.99
C GLY A 77 -1.87 -2.69 10.85
N LYS A 78 -1.70 -2.78 12.17
CA LYS A 78 -2.67 -2.26 13.13
C LYS A 78 -2.71 -0.74 13.07
N ARG A 79 -3.90 -0.15 13.15
CA ARG A 79 -4.13 1.29 13.08
C ARG A 79 -3.27 2.07 14.07
N GLY A 80 -3.23 1.65 15.34
CA GLY A 80 -2.41 2.31 16.38
C GLY A 80 -0.90 2.32 16.12
N ARG A 81 -0.38 1.46 15.24
CA ARG A 81 1.05 1.47 14.87
C ARG A 81 1.42 2.63 13.94
N TYR A 82 0.43 3.23 13.27
CA TYR A 82 0.65 4.32 12.33
C TYR A 82 0.06 5.64 12.80
N GLU A 83 -0.61 5.72 13.95
CA GLU A 83 -1.20 6.98 14.44
C GLU A 83 -0.19 8.14 14.56
N SER A 84 1.11 7.86 14.73
CA SER A 84 2.17 8.88 14.72
C SER A 84 2.64 9.30 13.31
N THR A 85 2.20 8.60 12.26
CA THR A 85 2.56 8.81 10.85
C THR A 85 1.33 9.17 9.99
N LEU A 86 0.13 9.19 10.58
CA LEU A 86 -1.14 9.61 9.97
C LEU A 86 -1.40 11.08 10.28
#